data_AF-A0A931DRW4-F1
#
_entry.id   AF-A0A931DRW4-F1
#
_cell.length_a   1.000
_cell.length_b   1.000
_cell.length_c   1.000
_cell.angle_alpha   90.00
_cell.angle_beta   90.00
_cell.angle_gamma   90.00
#
_symmetry.space_group_name_H-M   'P 1'
#
loop_
_entity.id
_entity.type
_entity.pdbx_description
1 polymer ?
#
loop_
_entity_poly.entity_id
_entity_poly.type
_entity_poly.pdbx_seq_one_letter_code
_entity_poly.pdbx_strand_id
1 'polypeptide(L)'
;MTNWWLDRGVDGFRMDVINLIAKVQSDLVGDSPSFVMGDHLHDYLQEMNREVFAGREADLITVGETPGATVDDAIRFTSSDRLELDMIFQFEHVGLDHGPRTKFDNGPLQLADLKRSLGRWQTGLAAAGWNSLYFSNHDQPRSVSRFGDDRQFRYESATLLAAILHLHRGTPHIYQGDEIGMTDAGFTTIEQYRDIESLNYFDEEVAAGASPATLLESLAFRSRDNARTPVPWDATPGAGFTTGTPWLAITPNHAAINVATDRASGSRSIFEFYRRLIVLRHGSSVVSLGDFVMLEPEHPTLYAFTRSLGGETLAVLPRDVG
;
A
#
# COMPACT_ATOMS: atom_id res chain seq x y z
N MET A 1 -1.62 -1.86 27.80
CA MET A 1 -2.18 -0.87 26.84
C MET A 1 -3.02 -1.58 25.78
N THR A 2 -2.48 -2.55 25.04
CA THR A 2 -3.22 -3.30 24.00
C THR A 2 -4.54 -3.93 24.50
N ASN A 3 -4.50 -4.61 25.66
CA ASN A 3 -5.70 -5.16 26.29
C ASN A 3 -6.80 -4.12 26.56
N TRP A 4 -6.44 -2.88 26.92
CA TRP A 4 -7.40 -1.80 27.20
C TRP A 4 -8.22 -1.39 25.97
N TRP A 5 -7.64 -1.48 24.77
CA TRP A 5 -8.33 -1.23 23.50
C TRP A 5 -9.19 -2.40 23.07
N LEU A 6 -8.70 -3.64 23.24
CA LEU A 6 -9.48 -4.84 22.97
C LEU A 6 -10.71 -4.93 23.88
N ASP A 7 -10.58 -4.56 25.15
CA ASP A 7 -11.69 -4.51 26.11
C ASP A 7 -12.75 -3.45 25.74
N ARG A 8 -12.47 -2.59 24.75
CA ARG A 8 -13.40 -1.60 24.18
C ARG A 8 -13.99 -2.02 22.83
N GLY A 9 -13.65 -3.23 22.35
CA GLY A 9 -14.22 -3.79 21.12
C GLY A 9 -13.49 -3.37 19.84
N VAL A 10 -12.18 -3.09 19.89
CA VAL A 10 -11.36 -3.03 18.67
C VAL A 10 -11.10 -4.45 18.18
N ASP A 11 -11.28 -4.70 16.88
CA ASP A 11 -11.18 -6.04 16.27
C ASP A 11 -9.77 -6.42 15.77
N GLY A 12 -8.75 -5.61 16.05
CA GLY A 12 -7.40 -5.90 15.57
C GLY A 12 -6.40 -4.75 15.67
N PHE A 13 -5.17 -5.03 15.25
CA PHE A 13 -4.09 -4.05 15.23
C PHE A 13 -3.27 -4.13 13.95
N ARG A 14 -3.01 -2.96 13.34
CA ARG A 14 -1.88 -2.74 12.44
C ARG A 14 -0.71 -2.25 13.27
N MET A 15 0.39 -2.99 13.30
CA MET A 15 1.54 -2.72 14.14
C MET A 15 2.63 -2.01 13.32
N ASP A 16 2.89 -0.75 13.69
CA ASP A 16 3.86 0.14 13.03
C ASP A 16 5.30 -0.36 13.22
N VAL A 17 6.06 -0.46 12.12
CA VAL A 17 7.47 -0.93 12.05
C VAL A 17 7.80 -2.05 13.06
N ILE A 18 6.91 -3.04 13.16
CA ILE A 18 6.95 -4.04 14.23
C ILE A 18 8.20 -4.91 14.16
N ASN A 19 8.77 -5.09 12.98
CA ASN A 19 10.01 -5.83 12.77
C ASN A 19 11.25 -5.14 13.35
N LEU A 20 11.11 -3.92 13.87
CA LEU A 20 12.21 -3.19 14.48
C LEU A 20 12.21 -3.35 16.00
N ILE A 21 11.24 -3.96 16.68
CA ILE A 21 11.15 -3.84 18.15
C ILE A 21 12.29 -4.52 18.95
N ALA A 22 13.01 -5.47 18.36
CA ALA A 22 14.11 -6.17 19.01
C ALA A 22 15.46 -5.56 18.64
N LYS A 23 16.17 -4.99 19.62
CA LYS A 23 17.54 -4.49 19.46
C LYS A 23 18.42 -5.02 20.57
N VAL A 24 19.69 -5.27 20.28
CA VAL A 24 20.74 -5.38 21.30
C VAL A 24 21.58 -4.11 21.35
N GLN A 25 22.24 -3.85 22.49
CA GLN A 25 22.99 -2.60 22.69
C GLN A 25 24.06 -2.36 21.61
N SER A 26 24.64 -3.43 21.05
CA SER A 26 25.59 -3.34 19.95
C SER A 26 24.98 -2.85 18.63
N ASP A 27 23.66 -2.96 18.45
CA ASP A 27 22.97 -2.52 17.23
C ASP A 27 22.68 -1.01 17.25
N LEU A 28 22.80 -0.36 18.42
CA LEU A 28 22.50 1.06 18.62
C LEU A 28 23.69 1.96 18.25
N VAL A 29 24.27 1.72 17.08
CA VAL A 29 25.29 2.57 16.46
C VAL A 29 24.69 3.25 15.22
N GLY A 30 25.15 4.47 14.91
CA GLY A 30 24.66 5.23 13.76
C GLY A 30 24.74 4.41 12.47
N ASP A 31 23.65 4.40 11.70
CA ASP A 31 23.50 3.72 10.41
C ASP A 31 23.64 2.19 10.42
N SER A 32 23.52 1.53 11.59
CA SER A 32 23.52 0.07 11.68
C SER A 32 22.32 -0.55 10.96
N PRO A 33 22.47 -1.52 10.03
CA PRO A 33 21.33 -2.27 9.50
C PRO A 33 20.79 -3.31 10.51
N SER A 34 21.52 -3.57 11.59
CA SER A 34 21.23 -4.66 12.54
C SER A 34 20.02 -4.43 13.44
N PHE A 35 19.36 -3.26 13.37
CA PHE A 35 18.12 -3.00 14.12
C PHE A 35 16.87 -3.60 13.45
N VAL A 36 16.99 -4.11 12.23
CA VAL A 36 15.89 -4.73 11.46
C VAL A 36 15.92 -6.23 11.70
N MET A 37 14.78 -6.83 12.06
CA MET A 37 14.67 -8.29 12.32
C MET A 37 15.63 -8.80 13.41
N GLY A 38 15.78 -8.05 14.51
CA GLY A 38 16.69 -8.45 15.60
C GLY A 38 16.35 -9.82 16.22
N ASP A 39 17.35 -10.47 16.81
CA ASP A 39 17.32 -11.88 17.21
C ASP A 39 16.10 -12.30 18.06
N HIS A 40 15.64 -11.43 18.97
CA HIS A 40 14.52 -11.70 19.88
C HIS A 40 13.15 -11.28 19.34
N LEU A 41 13.07 -10.82 18.09
CA LEU A 41 11.83 -10.31 17.52
C LEU A 41 10.69 -11.33 17.61
N HIS A 42 10.93 -12.55 17.15
CA HIS A 42 9.90 -13.59 17.13
C HIS A 42 9.51 -14.03 18.55
N ASP A 43 10.45 -14.05 19.50
CA ASP A 43 10.15 -14.33 20.91
C ASP A 43 9.15 -13.29 21.47
N TYR A 44 9.37 -12.00 21.15
CA TYR A 44 8.47 -10.92 21.58
C TYR A 44 7.10 -10.98 20.92
N LEU A 45 7.01 -11.38 19.65
CA LEU A 45 5.73 -11.53 18.96
C LEU A 45 4.92 -12.70 19.51
N GLN A 46 5.57 -13.83 19.77
CA GLN A 46 4.93 -14.99 20.39
C GLN A 46 4.51 -14.70 21.84
N GLU A 47 5.31 -13.94 22.58
CA GLU A 47 4.91 -13.40 23.87
C GLU A 47 3.68 -12.50 23.74
N MET A 48 3.69 -11.53 22.83
CA MET A 48 2.55 -10.65 22.61
C MET A 48 1.28 -11.44 22.28
N ASN A 49 1.38 -12.45 21.40
CA ASN A 49 0.26 -13.31 21.07
C ASN A 49 -0.29 -14.04 22.30
N ARG A 50 0.58 -14.70 23.07
CA ARG A 50 0.20 -15.43 24.29
C ARG A 50 -0.46 -14.53 25.34
N GLU A 51 0.10 -13.34 25.58
CA GLU A 51 -0.32 -12.46 26.66
C GLU A 51 -1.53 -11.56 26.28
N VAL A 52 -1.84 -11.41 24.99
CA VAL A 52 -2.84 -10.44 24.51
C VAL A 52 -3.92 -11.07 23.63
N PHE A 53 -3.55 -11.92 22.67
CA PHE A 53 -4.45 -12.36 21.58
C PHE A 53 -5.00 -13.78 21.80
N ALA A 54 -4.17 -14.74 22.21
CA ALA A 54 -4.53 -16.17 22.27
C ALA A 54 -5.72 -16.50 23.19
N GLY A 55 -5.96 -15.68 24.22
CA GLY A 55 -7.06 -15.87 25.17
C GLY A 55 -8.35 -15.11 24.84
N ARG A 56 -8.43 -14.46 23.67
CA ARG A 56 -9.59 -13.64 23.28
C ARG A 56 -10.65 -14.50 22.58
N GLU A 57 -11.91 -14.28 22.93
CA GLU A 57 -13.04 -14.96 22.26
C GLU A 57 -13.38 -14.34 20.89
N ALA A 58 -13.02 -13.08 20.67
CA ALA A 58 -13.25 -12.39 19.41
C ALA A 58 -12.23 -12.81 18.34
N ASP A 59 -12.68 -12.92 17.09
CA ASP A 59 -11.81 -13.08 15.94
C ASP A 59 -11.07 -11.76 15.69
N LEU A 60 -9.78 -11.72 16.04
CA LEU A 60 -8.95 -10.54 15.86
C LEU A 60 -8.10 -10.64 14.59
N ILE A 61 -7.78 -9.49 13.99
CA ILE A 61 -6.80 -9.40 12.91
C ILE A 61 -5.54 -8.66 13.36
N THR A 62 -4.39 -9.23 13.06
CA THR A 62 -3.07 -8.67 13.36
C THR A 62 -2.26 -8.53 12.08
N VAL A 63 -1.83 -7.30 11.80
CA VAL A 63 -1.06 -6.98 10.59
C VAL A 63 0.20 -6.24 10.97
N GLY A 64 1.36 -6.80 10.65
CA GLY A 64 2.65 -6.15 10.90
C GLY A 64 3.10 -5.28 9.73
N GLU A 65 3.54 -4.06 9.97
CA GLU A 65 4.33 -3.32 8.98
C GLU A 65 5.80 -3.72 9.11
N THR A 66 6.39 -4.25 8.05
CA THR A 66 7.73 -4.83 8.10
C THR A 66 8.61 -4.39 6.91
N PRO A 67 9.17 -3.17 6.93
CA PRO A 67 10.09 -2.70 5.90
C PRO A 67 11.31 -3.64 5.79
N GLY A 68 11.67 -4.00 4.56
CA GLY A 68 12.81 -4.89 4.29
C GLY A 68 12.54 -6.39 4.50
N ALA A 69 11.33 -6.80 4.90
CA ALA A 69 10.99 -8.21 5.03
C ALA A 69 11.08 -8.96 3.70
N THR A 70 11.66 -10.15 3.73
CA THR A 70 11.65 -11.12 2.63
C THR A 70 10.43 -12.04 2.71
N VAL A 71 10.23 -12.86 1.67
CA VAL A 71 9.21 -13.92 1.70
C VAL A 71 9.45 -14.91 2.84
N ASP A 72 10.69 -15.29 3.11
CA ASP A 72 11.02 -16.23 4.19
C ASP A 72 10.72 -15.63 5.56
N ASP A 73 11.00 -14.33 5.74
CA ASP A 73 10.60 -13.61 6.95
C ASP A 73 9.08 -13.63 7.09
N ALA A 74 8.35 -13.29 6.02
CA ALA A 74 6.89 -13.26 6.03
C ALA A 74 6.26 -14.60 6.42
N ILE A 75 6.82 -15.72 5.96
CA ILE A 75 6.43 -17.06 6.38
C ILE A 75 6.60 -17.19 7.90
N ARG A 76 7.73 -16.73 8.46
CA ARG A 76 7.97 -16.79 9.91
C ARG A 76 6.98 -15.92 10.71
N PHE A 77 6.61 -14.75 10.21
CA PHE A 77 5.60 -13.91 10.88
C PHE A 77 4.19 -14.50 10.81
N THR A 78 3.84 -15.17 9.71
CA THR A 78 2.43 -15.38 9.33
C THR A 78 2.00 -16.85 9.23
N SER A 79 2.92 -17.79 9.46
CA SER A 79 2.55 -19.21 9.51
C SER A 79 1.69 -19.49 10.75
N SER A 80 0.59 -20.22 10.54
CA SER A 80 -0.41 -20.48 11.59
C SER A 80 0.11 -21.32 12.76
N ASP A 81 1.20 -22.06 12.57
CA ASP A 81 1.87 -22.84 13.61
C ASP A 81 2.79 -22.01 14.50
N ARG A 82 3.16 -20.79 14.08
CA ARG A 82 4.05 -19.89 14.83
C ARG A 82 3.32 -18.95 15.78
N LEU A 83 2.02 -18.72 15.55
CA LEU A 83 1.15 -17.90 16.40
C LEU A 83 1.73 -16.51 16.65
N GLU A 84 2.21 -15.84 15.60
CA GLU A 84 2.76 -14.48 15.68
C GLU A 84 1.73 -13.47 15.15
N LEU A 85 1.69 -13.22 13.84
CA LEU A 85 0.78 -12.29 13.18
C LEU A 85 -0.05 -12.99 12.09
N ASP A 86 -1.18 -12.41 11.66
CA ASP A 86 -2.00 -12.99 10.59
C ASP A 86 -1.44 -12.67 9.19
N MET A 87 -0.87 -11.48 9.03
CA MET A 87 -0.29 -11.02 7.77
C MET A 87 0.73 -9.89 8.00
N ILE A 88 1.50 -9.55 6.96
CA ILE A 88 2.43 -8.41 6.99
C ILE A 88 2.31 -7.52 5.75
N PHE A 89 2.57 -6.23 5.94
CA PHE A 89 2.91 -5.30 4.87
C PHE A 89 4.40 -5.38 4.57
N GLN A 90 4.71 -5.96 3.41
CA GLN A 90 6.01 -5.88 2.76
C GLN A 90 6.10 -4.66 1.83
N PHE A 91 7.33 -4.24 1.53
CA PHE A 91 7.62 -3.01 0.76
C PHE A 91 8.52 -3.26 -0.47
N GLU A 92 8.67 -4.51 -0.89
CA GLU A 92 9.50 -4.85 -2.05
C GLU A 92 8.99 -4.17 -3.32
N HIS A 93 7.69 -4.28 -3.62
CA HIS A 93 7.07 -3.63 -4.78
C HIS A 93 7.11 -2.09 -4.68
N VAL A 94 7.17 -1.56 -3.45
CA VAL A 94 7.34 -0.12 -3.20
C VAL A 94 8.74 0.34 -3.56
N GLY A 95 9.77 -0.50 -3.45
CA GLY A 95 11.15 -0.12 -3.73
C GLY A 95 11.57 -0.15 -5.20
N LEU A 96 10.72 -0.64 -6.11
CA LEU A 96 11.11 -0.98 -7.49
C LEU A 96 11.45 0.23 -8.37
N ASP A 97 10.94 1.40 -8.02
CA ASP A 97 11.19 2.67 -8.71
C ASP A 97 12.04 3.63 -7.86
N HIS A 98 12.78 3.11 -6.88
CA HIS A 98 13.76 3.87 -6.12
C HIS A 98 15.11 3.89 -6.85
N GLY A 99 15.77 5.03 -6.82
CA GLY A 99 17.13 5.23 -7.27
C GLY A 99 18.16 4.83 -6.22
N PRO A 100 19.45 5.05 -6.50
CA PRO A 100 20.53 4.39 -5.78
C PRO A 100 20.86 4.99 -4.41
N ARG A 101 20.55 6.26 -4.11
CA ARG A 101 20.92 6.87 -2.81
C ARG A 101 19.75 6.90 -1.83
N THR A 102 18.59 7.35 -2.28
CA THR A 102 17.41 7.53 -1.42
C THR A 102 16.12 7.17 -2.16
N LYS A 103 15.02 7.01 -1.42
CA LYS A 103 13.69 6.84 -2.03
C LYS A 103 13.26 8.05 -2.88
N PHE A 104 13.84 9.23 -2.66
CA PHE A 104 13.55 10.45 -3.41
C PHE A 104 14.35 10.55 -4.72
N ASP A 105 15.32 9.68 -4.93
CA ASP A 105 15.86 9.45 -6.26
C ASP A 105 14.84 8.60 -7.03
N ASN A 106 14.14 9.17 -8.01
CA ASN A 106 13.10 8.43 -8.73
C ASN A 106 13.71 7.65 -9.90
N GLY A 107 13.43 6.35 -9.95
CA GLY A 107 13.78 5.45 -11.05
C GLY A 107 12.57 5.09 -11.90
N PRO A 108 12.77 4.57 -13.13
CA PRO A 108 11.68 4.06 -13.94
C PRO A 108 11.16 2.74 -13.37
N LEU A 109 9.83 2.60 -13.27
CA LEU A 109 9.22 1.31 -12.96
C LEU A 109 9.06 0.48 -14.23
N GLN A 110 9.53 -0.77 -14.23
CA GLN A 110 9.22 -1.72 -15.29
C GLN A 110 8.09 -2.66 -14.85
N LEU A 111 7.07 -2.84 -15.69
CA LEU A 111 5.96 -3.75 -15.39
C LEU A 111 6.43 -5.18 -15.10
N ALA A 112 7.48 -5.65 -15.79
CA ALA A 112 8.07 -6.96 -15.54
C ALA A 112 8.63 -7.09 -14.11
N ASP A 113 9.25 -6.05 -13.57
CA ASP A 113 9.75 -6.05 -12.19
C ASP A 113 8.61 -6.07 -11.18
N LEU A 114 7.55 -5.29 -11.43
CA LEU A 114 6.34 -5.31 -10.60
C LEU A 114 5.70 -6.72 -10.59
N LYS A 115 5.56 -7.35 -11.76
CA LYS A 115 5.04 -8.71 -11.89
C LYS A 115 5.92 -9.73 -11.18
N ARG A 116 7.24 -9.65 -11.34
CA ARG A 116 8.18 -10.55 -10.64
C ARG A 116 8.06 -10.43 -9.14
N SER A 117 8.03 -9.20 -8.62
CA SER A 117 7.83 -8.93 -7.19
C SER A 117 6.50 -9.51 -6.70
N LEU A 118 5.37 -9.02 -7.23
CA LEU A 118 4.03 -9.44 -6.76
C LEU A 118 3.80 -10.94 -6.96
N GLY A 119 4.23 -11.52 -8.08
CA GLY A 119 4.13 -12.95 -8.37
C GLY A 119 4.98 -13.82 -7.43
N ARG A 120 6.18 -13.36 -7.06
CA ARG A 120 7.04 -14.02 -6.06
C ARG A 120 6.33 -14.08 -4.70
N TRP A 121 5.72 -12.99 -4.25
CA TRP A 121 4.98 -12.94 -2.98
C TRP A 121 3.71 -13.80 -2.99
N GLN A 122 3.01 -13.89 -4.12
CA GLN A 122 1.88 -14.80 -4.28
C GLN A 122 2.31 -16.27 -4.17
N THR A 123 3.39 -16.64 -4.86
CA THR A 123 3.91 -18.02 -4.87
C THR A 123 4.52 -18.40 -3.52
N GLY A 124 5.31 -17.50 -2.95
CA GLY A 124 6.06 -17.73 -1.71
C GLY A 124 5.17 -17.98 -0.50
N LEU A 125 4.03 -17.28 -0.40
CA LEU A 125 3.06 -17.45 0.69
C LEU A 125 1.88 -18.36 0.35
N ALA A 126 1.98 -19.14 -0.73
CA ALA A 126 0.90 -20.03 -1.16
C ALA A 126 0.69 -21.18 -0.14
N ALA A 127 1.78 -21.79 0.33
CA ALA A 127 1.75 -22.93 1.24
C ALA A 127 1.66 -22.52 2.72
N ALA A 128 2.29 -21.40 3.09
CA ALA A 128 2.34 -20.92 4.47
C ALA A 128 2.33 -19.39 4.49
N GLY A 129 1.44 -18.81 5.28
CA GLY A 129 1.27 -17.36 5.40
C GLY A 129 0.11 -16.76 4.60
N TRP A 130 -0.04 -15.45 4.74
CA TRP A 130 -1.13 -14.70 4.10
C TRP A 130 -0.68 -13.30 3.67
N ASN A 131 -0.97 -12.93 2.42
CA ASN A 131 -0.57 -11.64 1.88
C ASN A 131 -1.53 -10.52 2.32
N SER A 132 -0.98 -9.39 2.78
CA SER A 132 -1.66 -8.09 2.72
C SER A 132 -1.42 -7.46 1.35
N LEU A 133 -2.48 -7.12 0.64
CA LEU A 133 -2.41 -6.56 -0.71
C LEU A 133 -2.70 -5.06 -0.64
N TYR A 134 -1.82 -4.22 -1.17
CA TYR A 134 -2.02 -2.77 -1.28
C TYR A 134 -1.19 -2.20 -2.44
N PHE A 135 -1.54 -1.00 -2.90
CA PHE A 135 -0.70 -0.19 -3.80
C PHE A 135 -0.34 1.17 -3.20
N SER A 136 -1.19 1.70 -2.32
CA SER A 136 -1.02 2.99 -1.68
C SER A 136 -1.42 2.93 -0.21
N ASN A 137 -0.88 3.87 0.57
CA ASN A 137 -1.23 4.16 1.94
C ASN A 137 -0.81 5.61 2.25
N HIS A 138 -0.83 6.01 3.51
CA HIS A 138 -0.48 7.39 3.93
C HIS A 138 1.00 7.77 3.79
N ASP A 139 1.88 6.82 3.46
CA ASP A 139 3.32 7.01 3.24
C ASP A 139 3.75 6.76 1.78
N GLN A 140 2.81 6.40 0.90
CA GLN A 140 3.07 6.12 -0.51
C GLN A 140 2.32 7.12 -1.41
N PRO A 141 2.84 7.45 -2.60
CA PRO A 141 2.09 8.20 -3.61
C PRO A 141 0.78 7.49 -3.97
N ARG A 142 -0.16 8.23 -4.59
CA ARG A 142 -1.44 7.70 -5.03
C ARG A 142 -1.21 6.66 -6.13
N SER A 143 -1.86 5.51 -6.00
CA SER A 143 -1.62 4.37 -6.89
C SER A 143 -1.82 4.69 -8.38
N VAL A 144 -2.85 5.46 -8.75
CA VAL A 144 -3.11 5.81 -10.15
C VAL A 144 -2.05 6.76 -10.75
N SER A 145 -1.49 7.67 -9.95
CA SER A 145 -0.41 8.58 -10.37
C SER A 145 0.92 7.87 -10.51
N ARG A 146 1.15 6.83 -9.71
CA ARG A 146 2.42 6.11 -9.65
C ARG A 146 2.50 4.92 -10.61
N PHE A 147 1.44 4.10 -10.65
CA PHE A 147 1.41 2.82 -11.36
C PHE A 147 0.55 2.84 -12.62
N GLY A 148 -0.01 3.98 -12.99
CA GLY A 148 -0.85 4.13 -14.16
C GLY A 148 -0.77 5.53 -14.76
N ASP A 149 -1.80 5.91 -15.51
CA ASP A 149 -1.94 7.24 -16.11
C ASP A 149 -3.10 7.97 -15.44
N ASP A 150 -2.78 8.98 -14.63
CA ASP A 150 -3.74 9.81 -13.91
C ASP A 150 -4.30 11.00 -14.73
N ARG A 151 -3.92 11.09 -16.01
CA ARG A 151 -4.32 12.13 -16.96
C ARG A 151 -5.34 11.57 -17.93
N GLN A 152 -4.89 10.87 -18.98
CA GLN A 152 -5.75 10.47 -20.09
C GLN A 152 -6.54 9.20 -19.78
N PHE A 153 -5.92 8.25 -19.09
CA PHE A 153 -6.48 6.93 -18.81
C PHE A 153 -6.75 6.69 -17.32
N ARG A 154 -7.14 7.74 -16.58
CA ARG A 154 -7.33 7.67 -15.12
C ARG A 154 -8.31 6.58 -14.68
N TYR A 155 -9.46 6.50 -15.34
CA TYR A 155 -10.47 5.49 -15.02
C TYR A 155 -9.95 4.08 -15.35
N GLU A 156 -9.39 3.89 -16.54
CA GLU A 156 -8.85 2.63 -17.02
C GLU A 156 -7.73 2.15 -16.08
N SER A 157 -6.79 3.02 -15.73
CA SER A 157 -5.67 2.74 -14.83
C SER A 157 -6.14 2.42 -13.41
N ALA A 158 -7.02 3.25 -12.83
CA ALA A 158 -7.52 3.00 -11.48
C ALA A 158 -8.30 1.69 -11.38
N THR A 159 -9.13 1.36 -12.38
CA THR A 159 -9.88 0.10 -12.39
C THR A 159 -8.99 -1.10 -12.71
N LEU A 160 -7.94 -0.95 -13.52
CA LEU A 160 -6.92 -1.97 -13.73
C LEU A 160 -6.18 -2.31 -12.43
N LEU A 161 -5.69 -1.29 -11.71
CA LEU A 161 -5.00 -1.48 -10.42
C LEU A 161 -5.93 -2.10 -9.38
N ALA A 162 -7.19 -1.65 -9.32
CA ALA A 162 -8.20 -2.26 -8.45
C ALA A 162 -8.44 -3.74 -8.78
N ALA A 163 -8.52 -4.10 -10.07
CA ALA A 163 -8.71 -5.48 -10.49
C ALA A 163 -7.49 -6.35 -10.14
N ILE A 164 -6.27 -5.85 -10.36
CA ILE A 164 -5.04 -6.54 -9.93
C ILE A 164 -5.11 -6.78 -8.42
N LEU A 165 -5.29 -5.72 -7.63
CA LEU A 165 -5.34 -5.78 -6.17
C LEU A 165 -6.39 -6.77 -5.66
N HIS A 166 -7.63 -6.65 -6.11
CA HIS A 166 -8.75 -7.43 -5.62
C HIS A 166 -8.82 -8.84 -6.19
N LEU A 167 -8.04 -9.21 -7.20
CA LEU A 167 -8.05 -10.56 -7.77
C LEU A 167 -6.78 -11.36 -7.44
N HIS A 168 -5.82 -10.80 -6.69
CA HIS A 168 -4.72 -11.57 -6.07
C HIS A 168 -5.19 -12.38 -4.83
N ARG A 169 -4.45 -13.40 -4.42
CA ARG A 169 -4.70 -14.15 -3.18
C ARG A 169 -4.16 -13.37 -1.98
N GLY A 170 -5.03 -13.08 -1.00
CA GLY A 170 -4.70 -12.26 0.17
C GLY A 170 -5.82 -11.30 0.56
N THR A 171 -5.54 -10.42 1.52
CA THR A 171 -6.47 -9.40 2.02
C THR A 171 -6.18 -8.04 1.37
N PRO A 172 -7.05 -7.52 0.49
CA PRO A 172 -6.88 -6.20 -0.11
C PRO A 172 -7.16 -5.08 0.89
N HIS A 173 -6.28 -4.09 0.90
CA HIS A 173 -6.40 -2.84 1.63
C HIS A 173 -6.58 -1.70 0.62
N ILE A 174 -7.66 -0.92 0.80
CA ILE A 174 -7.97 0.25 -0.02
C ILE A 174 -7.65 1.48 0.82
N TYR A 175 -6.83 2.39 0.30
CA TYR A 175 -6.56 3.64 0.98
C TYR A 175 -7.58 4.71 0.58
N GLN A 176 -8.00 5.55 1.54
CA GLN A 176 -9.07 6.52 1.34
C GLN A 176 -8.84 7.41 0.10
N GLY A 177 -9.74 7.33 -0.89
CA GLY A 177 -9.64 8.07 -2.14
C GLY A 177 -9.16 7.26 -3.34
N ASP A 178 -8.57 6.08 -3.13
CA ASP A 178 -8.22 5.16 -4.23
C ASP A 178 -9.50 4.71 -4.98
N GLU A 179 -10.61 4.57 -4.26
CA GLU A 179 -11.92 4.18 -4.79
C GLU A 179 -12.59 5.26 -5.66
N ILE A 180 -12.04 6.48 -5.71
CA ILE A 180 -12.46 7.53 -6.66
C ILE A 180 -11.33 7.92 -7.62
N GLY A 181 -10.20 7.22 -7.56
CA GLY A 181 -8.99 7.50 -8.33
C GLY A 181 -8.43 8.89 -8.04
N MET A 182 -8.28 9.24 -6.76
CA MET A 182 -7.53 10.44 -6.34
C MET A 182 -6.10 10.37 -6.89
N THR A 183 -5.58 11.53 -7.29
CA THR A 183 -4.23 11.70 -7.85
C THR A 183 -3.31 12.34 -6.82
N ASP A 184 -2.00 12.31 -7.09
CA ASP A 184 -1.01 13.04 -6.30
C ASP A 184 -1.35 14.53 -6.17
N ALA A 185 -0.77 15.17 -5.14
CA ALA A 185 -1.18 16.49 -4.66
C ALA A 185 -0.99 17.62 -5.70
N GLY A 186 -0.02 17.46 -6.62
CA GLY A 186 0.31 18.47 -7.61
C GLY A 186 0.98 19.71 -7.02
N PHE A 187 1.70 19.57 -5.90
CA PHE A 187 2.48 20.66 -5.30
C PHE A 187 3.68 21.03 -6.15
N THR A 188 3.98 22.32 -6.19
CA THR A 188 5.01 22.95 -7.03
C THR A 188 5.96 23.86 -6.26
N THR A 189 5.68 24.15 -4.99
CA THR A 189 6.59 24.90 -4.10
C THR A 189 6.73 24.21 -2.75
N ILE A 190 7.87 24.40 -2.08
CA ILE A 190 8.18 23.72 -0.82
C ILE A 190 7.20 24.09 0.30
N GLU A 191 6.65 25.30 0.27
CA GLU A 191 5.70 25.81 1.27
C GLU A 191 4.33 25.12 1.22
N GLN A 192 4.06 24.32 0.19
CA GLN A 192 2.85 23.50 0.10
C GLN A 192 2.98 22.18 0.88
N TYR A 193 4.20 21.74 1.15
CA TYR A 193 4.48 20.50 1.89
C TYR A 193 4.39 20.72 3.40
N ARG A 194 4.02 19.66 4.13
CA ARG A 194 3.94 19.62 5.60
C ARG A 194 4.72 18.46 6.19
N ASP A 195 5.01 17.45 5.38
CA ASP A 195 5.69 16.26 5.84
C ASP A 195 7.14 16.54 6.26
N ILE A 196 7.48 16.13 7.48
CA ILE A 196 8.81 16.37 8.06
C ILE A 196 9.93 15.72 7.25
N GLU A 197 9.69 14.55 6.66
CA GLU A 197 10.69 13.85 5.84
C GLU A 197 10.96 14.61 4.53
N SER A 198 9.91 15.09 3.85
CA SER A 198 10.04 15.91 2.65
C SER A 198 10.74 17.25 2.93
N LEU A 199 10.39 17.92 4.04
CA LEU A 199 11.00 19.20 4.43
C LEU A 199 12.47 19.03 4.80
N ASN A 200 12.81 18.04 5.62
CA ASN A 200 14.20 17.77 6.01
C ASN A 200 15.05 17.36 4.78
N TYR A 201 14.54 16.46 3.94
CA TYR A 201 15.24 16.06 2.71
C TYR A 201 15.54 17.26 1.81
N PHE A 202 14.56 18.14 1.63
CA PHE A 202 14.73 19.35 0.83
C PHE A 202 15.82 20.26 1.43
N ASP A 203 15.74 20.56 2.72
CA ASP A 203 16.71 21.44 3.39
C ASP A 203 18.14 20.87 3.36
N GLU A 204 18.29 19.56 3.62
CA GLU A 204 19.57 18.86 3.62
C GLU A 204 20.21 18.83 2.23
N GLU A 205 19.46 18.47 1.18
CA GLU A 205 20.00 18.40 -0.18
C GLU A 205 20.26 19.80 -0.76
N VAL A 206 19.45 20.81 -0.44
CA VAL A 206 19.75 22.22 -0.80
C VAL A 206 21.04 22.67 -0.13
N ALA A 207 21.24 22.36 1.15
CA ALA A 207 22.49 22.68 1.86
C ALA A 207 23.70 21.94 1.25
N ALA A 208 23.48 20.75 0.70
CA ALA A 208 24.47 19.97 -0.05
C ALA A 208 24.69 20.47 -1.49
N GLY A 209 23.95 21.50 -1.94
CA GLY A 209 24.12 22.14 -3.26
C GLY A 209 23.23 21.58 -4.37
N ALA A 210 22.23 20.76 -4.06
CA ALA A 210 21.25 20.28 -5.04
C ALA A 210 20.31 21.41 -5.52
N SER A 211 19.78 21.26 -6.74
CA SER A 211 18.84 22.23 -7.32
C SER A 211 17.47 22.12 -6.67
N PRO A 212 16.91 23.22 -6.10
CA PRO A 212 15.55 23.24 -5.57
C PRO A 212 14.49 22.74 -6.56
N ALA A 213 14.64 23.07 -7.84
CA ALA A 213 13.68 22.65 -8.88
C ALA A 213 13.67 21.11 -9.05
N THR A 214 14.85 20.48 -9.07
CA THR A 214 14.96 19.02 -9.18
C THR A 214 14.43 18.32 -7.94
N LEU A 215 14.68 18.89 -6.75
CA LEU A 215 14.13 18.33 -5.51
C LEU A 215 12.60 18.42 -5.47
N LEU A 216 12.01 19.51 -5.96
CA LEU A 216 10.56 19.65 -6.06
C LEU A 216 9.96 18.64 -7.05
N GLU A 217 10.62 18.34 -8.17
CA GLU A 217 10.21 17.27 -9.07
C GLU A 217 10.24 15.90 -8.37
N SER A 218 11.29 15.62 -7.59
CA SER A 218 11.39 14.40 -6.77
C SER A 218 10.25 14.30 -5.75
N LEU A 219 10.00 15.38 -5.01
CA LEU A 219 8.95 15.45 -3.99
C LEU A 219 7.55 15.39 -4.59
N ALA A 220 7.31 15.97 -5.76
CA ALA A 220 6.03 15.90 -6.45
C ALA A 220 5.64 14.46 -6.80
N PHE A 221 6.62 13.58 -7.05
CA PHE A 221 6.39 12.16 -7.29
C PHE A 221 6.38 11.31 -6.01
N ARG A 222 7.20 11.64 -5.01
CA ARG A 222 7.49 10.70 -3.90
C ARG A 222 6.93 11.12 -2.54
N SER A 223 6.65 12.40 -2.32
CA SER A 223 6.28 12.91 -1.00
C SER A 223 5.08 12.17 -0.42
N ARG A 224 5.13 11.88 0.88
CA ARG A 224 4.01 11.27 1.61
C ARG A 224 2.78 12.17 1.63
N ASP A 225 2.96 13.48 1.49
CA ASP A 225 1.86 14.43 1.40
C ASP A 225 0.97 14.21 0.16
N ASN A 226 1.46 13.54 -0.88
CA ASN A 226 0.66 13.15 -2.04
C ASN A 226 -0.57 12.32 -1.66
N ALA A 227 -0.43 11.44 -0.67
CA ALA A 227 -1.54 10.65 -0.16
C ALA A 227 -2.38 11.36 0.91
N ARG A 228 -1.85 12.42 1.53
CA ARG A 228 -2.44 13.02 2.74
C ARG A 228 -3.34 14.22 2.47
N THR A 229 -3.42 14.69 1.22
CA THR A 229 -4.38 15.74 0.84
C THR A 229 -5.80 15.33 1.23
N PRO A 230 -6.63 16.25 1.74
CA PRO A 230 -7.98 15.92 2.15
C PRO A 230 -8.81 15.21 1.06
N VAL A 231 -9.60 14.22 1.45
CA VAL A 231 -10.52 13.52 0.54
C VAL A 231 -11.57 14.51 0.01
N PRO A 232 -11.72 14.66 -1.31
CA PRO A 232 -12.73 15.53 -1.89
C PRO A 232 -14.08 14.82 -1.93
N TRP A 233 -15.00 15.22 -1.05
CA TRP A 233 -16.36 14.68 -0.97
C TRP A 233 -17.27 15.20 -2.08
N ASP A 234 -17.12 16.48 -2.43
CA ASP A 234 -17.89 17.14 -3.49
C ASP A 234 -17.09 18.28 -4.16
N ALA A 235 -17.75 19.03 -5.06
CA ALA A 235 -17.16 20.14 -5.80
C ALA A 235 -17.29 21.51 -5.11
N THR A 236 -17.72 21.56 -3.85
CA THR A 236 -17.85 22.83 -3.11
C THR A 236 -16.48 23.40 -2.71
N PRO A 237 -16.37 24.70 -2.36
CA PRO A 237 -15.17 25.21 -1.71
C PRO A 237 -14.83 24.41 -0.46
N GLY A 238 -13.58 23.98 -0.32
CA GLY A 238 -13.18 23.05 0.75
C GLY A 238 -13.48 21.58 0.43
N ALA A 239 -13.96 21.27 -0.79
CA ALA A 239 -14.28 19.94 -1.31
C ALA A 239 -15.19 19.10 -0.40
N GLY A 240 -16.08 19.77 0.37
CA GLY A 240 -16.89 19.14 1.40
C GLY A 240 -16.11 18.56 2.60
N PHE A 241 -14.78 18.72 2.64
CA PHE A 241 -13.93 18.24 3.74
C PHE A 241 -14.01 19.15 4.96
N THR A 242 -14.00 20.46 4.76
CA THR A 242 -14.08 21.44 5.84
C THR A 242 -14.69 22.75 5.36
N THR A 243 -15.34 23.47 6.28
CA THR A 243 -15.76 24.87 6.07
C THR A 243 -14.67 25.87 6.51
N GLY A 244 -13.61 25.38 7.16
CA GLY A 244 -12.47 26.17 7.61
C GLY A 244 -11.30 26.12 6.64
N THR A 245 -10.09 26.26 7.18
CA THR A 245 -8.84 26.06 6.42
C THR A 245 -8.36 24.62 6.63
N PRO A 246 -8.17 23.82 5.57
CA PRO A 246 -7.64 22.47 5.73
C PRO A 246 -6.17 22.54 6.16
N TRP A 247 -5.73 21.57 6.96
CA TRP A 247 -4.35 21.51 7.47
C TRP A 247 -3.29 21.31 6.36
N LEU A 248 -3.71 20.68 5.26
CA LEU A 248 -2.98 20.52 4.02
C LEU A 248 -3.88 20.94 2.86
N ALA A 249 -3.31 21.50 1.79
CA ALA A 249 -4.08 21.97 0.64
C ALA A 249 -4.87 20.82 -0.02
N ILE A 250 -6.08 21.14 -0.47
CA ILE A 250 -6.92 20.23 -1.28
C ILE A 250 -6.36 20.16 -2.69
N THR A 251 -6.48 19.00 -3.34
CA THR A 251 -6.02 18.83 -4.71
C THR A 251 -6.73 19.83 -5.66
N PRO A 252 -5.99 20.47 -6.60
CA PRO A 252 -6.58 21.44 -7.52
C PRO A 252 -7.70 20.87 -8.41
N ASN A 253 -7.70 19.55 -8.63
CA ASN A 253 -8.66 18.83 -9.48
C ASN A 253 -9.92 18.36 -8.73
N HIS A 254 -10.13 18.70 -7.45
CA HIS A 254 -11.27 18.21 -6.66
C HIS A 254 -12.64 18.46 -7.29
N ALA A 255 -12.82 19.57 -8.02
CA ALA A 255 -14.09 19.86 -8.69
C ALA A 255 -14.47 18.80 -9.74
N ALA A 256 -13.47 18.14 -10.35
CA ALA A 256 -13.65 17.05 -11.30
C ALA A 256 -13.54 15.66 -10.66
N ILE A 257 -12.65 15.51 -9.65
CA ILE A 257 -12.41 14.25 -8.94
C ILE A 257 -12.89 14.41 -7.50
N ASN A 258 -14.10 13.95 -7.23
CA ASN A 258 -14.69 13.90 -5.90
C ASN A 258 -15.70 12.74 -5.80
N VAL A 259 -16.05 12.38 -4.56
CA VAL A 259 -16.96 11.26 -4.28
C VAL A 259 -18.32 11.42 -4.94
N ALA A 260 -18.93 12.62 -4.86
CA ALA A 260 -20.23 12.87 -5.47
C ALA A 260 -20.20 12.70 -7.00
N THR A 261 -19.20 13.27 -7.67
CA THR A 261 -19.02 13.19 -9.11
C THR A 261 -18.70 11.76 -9.58
N ASP A 262 -17.79 11.04 -8.91
CA ASP A 262 -17.48 9.66 -9.30
C ASP A 262 -18.71 8.75 -9.17
N ARG A 263 -19.44 8.82 -8.06
CA ARG A 263 -20.64 8.01 -7.86
C ARG A 263 -21.77 8.34 -8.84
N ALA A 264 -21.83 9.58 -9.33
CA ALA A 264 -22.76 9.99 -10.38
C ALA A 264 -22.32 9.57 -11.80
N SER A 265 -21.10 9.04 -11.98
CA SER A 265 -20.52 8.71 -13.29
C SER A 265 -21.01 7.37 -13.88
N GLY A 266 -22.01 6.73 -13.26
CA GLY A 266 -22.70 5.56 -13.79
C GLY A 266 -21.74 4.39 -14.07
N SER A 267 -21.70 3.90 -15.31
CA SER A 267 -20.84 2.77 -15.70
C SER A 267 -19.35 3.08 -15.62
N ARG A 268 -18.96 4.36 -15.54
CA ARG A 268 -17.57 4.82 -15.37
C ARG A 268 -17.26 5.32 -13.95
N SER A 269 -18.05 4.94 -12.95
CA SER A 269 -17.69 5.14 -11.54
C SER A 269 -16.60 4.14 -11.13
N ILE A 270 -15.47 4.66 -10.63
CA ILE A 270 -14.40 3.85 -10.03
C ILE A 270 -14.93 3.24 -8.72
N PHE A 271 -15.73 4.00 -7.96
CA PHE A 271 -16.31 3.56 -6.69
C PHE A 271 -17.19 2.31 -6.88
N GLU A 272 -18.09 2.34 -7.87
CA GLU A 272 -18.94 1.18 -8.16
C GLU A 272 -18.15 0.02 -8.77
N PHE A 273 -16.99 0.26 -9.39
CA PHE A 273 -16.08 -0.81 -9.79
C PHE A 273 -15.44 -1.52 -8.59
N TYR A 274 -14.88 -0.77 -7.63
CA TYR A 274 -14.38 -1.33 -6.36
C TYR A 274 -15.47 -2.08 -5.60
N ARG A 275 -16.68 -1.51 -5.52
CA ARG A 275 -17.82 -2.18 -4.86
C ARG A 275 -18.16 -3.52 -5.51
N ARG A 276 -18.15 -3.61 -6.85
CA ARG A 276 -18.37 -4.88 -7.57
C ARG A 276 -17.26 -5.89 -7.28
N LEU A 277 -16.00 -5.46 -7.22
CA LEU A 277 -14.87 -6.33 -6.87
C LEU A 277 -14.98 -6.88 -5.44
N ILE A 278 -15.39 -6.05 -4.48
CA ILE A 278 -15.63 -6.47 -3.09
C ILE A 278 -16.74 -7.51 -3.02
N VAL A 279 -17.87 -7.26 -3.69
CA VAL A 279 -18.98 -8.22 -3.78
C VAL A 279 -18.52 -9.54 -4.43
N LEU A 280 -17.75 -9.46 -5.53
CA LEU A 280 -17.20 -10.63 -6.20
C LEU A 280 -16.30 -11.46 -5.26
N ARG A 281 -15.42 -10.80 -4.51
CA ARG A 281 -14.53 -11.47 -3.56
C ARG A 281 -15.31 -12.20 -2.47
N HIS A 282 -16.32 -11.57 -1.87
CA HIS A 282 -17.16 -12.22 -0.85
C HIS A 282 -18.04 -13.35 -1.43
N GLY A 283 -18.39 -13.28 -2.71
CA GLY A 283 -19.23 -14.28 -3.38
C GLY A 283 -18.48 -15.42 -4.09
N SER A 284 -17.16 -15.31 -4.28
CA SER A 284 -16.36 -16.29 -5.03
C SER A 284 -15.17 -16.80 -4.22
N SER A 285 -15.19 -18.10 -3.90
CA SER A 285 -14.09 -18.78 -3.24
C SER A 285 -12.83 -18.85 -4.11
N VAL A 286 -12.96 -18.93 -5.44
CA VAL A 286 -11.80 -18.87 -6.35
C VAL A 286 -11.08 -17.53 -6.24
N VAL A 287 -11.81 -16.41 -6.17
CA VAL A 287 -11.22 -15.08 -5.98
C VAL A 287 -10.61 -14.95 -4.59
N SER A 288 -11.30 -15.44 -3.55
CA SER A 288 -10.81 -15.30 -2.18
C SER A 288 -9.61 -16.20 -1.84
N LEU A 289 -9.70 -17.48 -2.18
CA LEU A 289 -8.84 -18.54 -1.67
C LEU A 289 -8.04 -19.28 -2.76
N GLY A 290 -8.43 -19.17 -4.03
CA GLY A 290 -7.82 -19.96 -5.10
C GLY A 290 -6.33 -19.70 -5.29
N ASP A 291 -5.62 -20.68 -5.84
CA ASP A 291 -4.19 -20.57 -6.13
C ASP A 291 -3.93 -19.43 -7.13
N PHE A 292 -2.71 -18.93 -7.19
CA PHE A 292 -2.30 -17.87 -8.12
C PHE A 292 -1.18 -18.37 -9.03
N VAL A 293 -1.31 -18.14 -10.33
CA VAL A 293 -0.23 -18.42 -11.30
C VAL A 293 -0.07 -17.22 -12.23
N MET A 294 1.09 -16.56 -12.15
CA MET A 294 1.45 -15.50 -13.09
C MET A 294 1.60 -16.07 -14.50
N LEU A 295 1.01 -15.39 -15.49
CA LEU A 295 1.17 -15.67 -16.90
C LEU A 295 2.00 -14.56 -17.54
N GLU A 296 2.82 -14.90 -18.54
CA GLU A 296 3.60 -13.92 -19.31
C GLU A 296 4.40 -12.93 -18.44
N PRO A 297 5.24 -13.41 -17.49
CA PRO A 297 5.93 -12.56 -16.51
C PRO A 297 6.83 -11.50 -17.17
N GLU A 298 7.33 -11.74 -18.38
CA GLU A 298 8.21 -10.81 -19.11
C GLU A 298 7.47 -9.93 -20.14
N HIS A 299 6.15 -10.10 -20.35
CA HIS A 299 5.43 -9.30 -21.34
C HIS A 299 5.37 -7.82 -20.93
N PRO A 300 5.72 -6.86 -21.81
CA PRO A 300 5.95 -5.47 -21.40
C PRO A 300 4.70 -4.71 -20.96
N THR A 301 3.50 -5.12 -21.40
CA THR A 301 2.23 -4.38 -21.17
C THR A 301 1.06 -5.25 -20.70
N LEU A 302 1.30 -6.53 -20.39
CA LEU A 302 0.25 -7.46 -19.98
C LEU A 302 0.55 -7.93 -18.56
N TYR A 303 -0.41 -7.73 -17.66
CA TYR A 303 -0.43 -8.33 -16.33
C TYR A 303 -1.47 -9.43 -16.34
N ALA A 304 -1.06 -10.67 -16.60
CA ALA A 304 -1.98 -11.80 -16.71
C ALA A 304 -1.71 -12.82 -15.62
N PHE A 305 -2.76 -13.41 -15.05
CA PHE A 305 -2.64 -14.52 -14.11
C PHE A 305 -3.92 -15.35 -14.06
N THR A 306 -3.83 -16.56 -13.52
CA THR A 306 -5.01 -17.38 -13.22
C THR A 306 -5.26 -17.51 -11.73
N ARG A 307 -6.53 -17.68 -11.37
CA ARG A 307 -6.98 -18.13 -10.05
C ARG A 307 -7.72 -19.45 -10.17
N SER A 308 -7.36 -20.45 -9.37
CA SER A 308 -7.97 -21.79 -9.49
C SER A 308 -8.32 -22.37 -8.13
N LEU A 309 -9.53 -22.94 -8.00
CA LEU A 309 -9.95 -23.68 -6.81
C LEU A 309 -11.07 -24.66 -7.18
N GLY A 310 -10.98 -25.90 -6.71
CA GLY A 310 -12.08 -26.87 -6.81
C GLY A 310 -12.57 -27.17 -8.24
N GLY A 311 -11.70 -27.08 -9.25
CA GLY A 311 -12.03 -27.31 -10.66
C GLY A 311 -12.55 -26.07 -11.42
N GLU A 312 -12.78 -24.96 -10.74
CA GLU A 312 -13.04 -23.65 -11.36
C GLU A 312 -11.72 -22.92 -11.60
N THR A 313 -11.62 -22.19 -12.71
CA THR A 313 -10.46 -21.34 -13.03
C THR A 313 -10.91 -20.02 -13.63
N LEU A 314 -10.38 -18.93 -13.08
CA LEU A 314 -10.55 -17.57 -13.57
C LEU A 314 -9.25 -17.12 -14.23
N ALA A 315 -9.33 -16.60 -15.45
CA ALA A 315 -8.23 -15.90 -16.10
C ALA A 315 -8.43 -14.39 -15.95
N VAL A 316 -7.39 -13.72 -15.45
CA VAL A 316 -7.38 -12.28 -15.23
C VAL A 316 -6.37 -11.68 -16.21
N LEU A 317 -6.84 -10.82 -17.11
CA LEU A 317 -6.05 -10.28 -18.23
C LEU A 317 -6.03 -8.73 -18.29
N PRO A 318 -5.69 -8.01 -17.20
CA PRO A 318 -5.48 -6.58 -17.27
C PRO A 318 -4.33 -6.22 -18.23
N ARG A 319 -4.64 -5.33 -19.16
CA ARG A 319 -3.69 -4.80 -20.13
C ARG A 319 -3.37 -3.35 -19.77
N ASP A 320 -2.09 -3.08 -19.59
CA ASP A 320 -1.59 -1.73 -19.43
C ASP A 320 -1.75 -0.95 -20.74
N VAL A 321 -2.26 0.28 -20.63
CA VAL A 321 -2.61 1.14 -21.76
C VAL A 321 -1.85 2.48 -21.73
N GLY A 322 -0.99 2.70 -20.73
CA GLY A 322 -0.18 3.92 -20.56
C GLY A 322 1.31 3.63 -20.60
#